data_AF-A0A936A509-F1
#
_entry.id   AF-A0A936A509-F1
#
_cell.length_a   1.000
_cell.length_b   1.000
_cell.length_c   1.000
_cell.angle_alpha   90.00
_cell.angle_beta   90.00
_cell.angle_gamma   90.00
#
_symmetry.space_group_name_H-M   'P 1'
#
loop_
_entity.id
_entity.type
_entity.pdbx_description
1 polymer ?
#
loop_
_entity_poly.entity_id
_entity_poly.type
_entity_poly.pdbx_seq_one_letter_code
_entity_poly.pdbx_strand_id
1 'polypeptide(L)'
;MVFTCKDLHSGLRSSELIIGCTGRPIINMEDYEHINKDSILISTSSSDVEFRSWNLRIHGVSLGIPKLWNIVYDAENLNEDEVIWDGEDHPCFNLYRVKFKNRNFYLVKGGFPVNFNGQIDPIPPHLIQLTRTLLFAGALQASQSFSTGLLNLREDYQRIIANLFSNVIDD
;
A
#
# COMPACT_ATOMS: atom_id res chain seq x y z
N MET A 1 0.45 0.99 -26.55
CA MET A 1 -0.56 0.41 -25.64
C MET A 1 -1.69 1.41 -25.51
N VAL A 2 -2.92 1.04 -25.88
CA VAL A 2 -4.09 1.95 -25.78
C VAL A 2 -4.76 1.68 -24.45
N PHE A 3 -4.71 2.63 -23.53
CA PHE A 3 -5.50 2.57 -22.30
C PHE A 3 -6.92 3.03 -22.60
N THR A 4 -7.85 2.10 -22.71
CA THR A 4 -9.27 2.44 -22.76
C THR A 4 -9.76 2.74 -21.34
N CYS A 5 -10.26 3.95 -21.12
CA CYS A 5 -10.99 4.25 -19.89
C CYS A 5 -12.28 3.41 -19.87
N LYS A 6 -12.31 2.39 -19.03
CA LYS A 6 -13.50 1.60 -18.73
C LYS A 6 -14.18 2.21 -17.49
N ASP A 7 -15.50 2.13 -17.41
CA ASP A 7 -16.18 2.35 -16.14
C ASP A 7 -15.73 1.31 -15.11
N LEU A 8 -15.91 1.63 -13.82
CA LEU A 8 -15.45 0.79 -12.72
C LEU A 8 -15.97 -0.65 -12.84
N HIS A 9 -17.27 -0.83 -13.12
CA HIS A 9 -17.89 -2.15 -13.16
C HIS A 9 -17.34 -3.00 -14.30
N SER A 10 -17.14 -2.41 -15.49
CA SER A 10 -16.49 -3.07 -16.62
C SER A 10 -15.04 -3.47 -16.30
N GLY A 11 -14.32 -2.61 -15.57
CA GLY A 11 -13.00 -2.94 -15.01
C GLY A 11 -13.05 -4.15 -14.08
N LEU A 12 -13.90 -4.11 -13.04
CA LEU A 12 -14.04 -5.19 -12.06
C LEU A 12 -14.38 -6.54 -12.71
N ARG A 13 -15.22 -6.55 -13.74
CA ARG A 13 -15.65 -7.77 -14.45
C ARG A 13 -14.58 -8.39 -15.33
N SER A 14 -13.58 -7.62 -15.77
CA SER A 14 -12.55 -8.07 -16.71
C SER A 14 -11.16 -8.18 -16.10
N SER A 15 -10.95 -7.67 -14.89
CA SER A 15 -9.64 -7.68 -14.22
C SER A 15 -9.40 -8.94 -13.42
N GLU A 16 -8.29 -9.62 -13.70
CA GLU A 16 -7.74 -10.71 -12.86
C GLU A 16 -6.98 -10.16 -11.64
N LEU A 17 -6.45 -8.95 -11.76
CA LEU A 17 -5.73 -8.23 -10.71
C LEU A 17 -6.31 -6.82 -10.56
N ILE A 18 -6.65 -6.44 -9.33
CA ILE A 18 -7.20 -5.13 -8.98
C ILE A 18 -6.29 -4.49 -7.93
N ILE A 19 -5.68 -3.35 -8.28
CA ILE A 19 -4.79 -2.61 -7.39
C ILE A 19 -5.49 -1.32 -6.95
N GLY A 20 -5.73 -1.21 -5.64
CA GLY A 20 -6.31 -0.05 -4.98
C GLY A 20 -5.24 0.95 -4.58
N CYS A 21 -5.36 2.21 -4.99
CA CYS A 21 -4.32 3.22 -4.77
C CYS A 21 -4.85 4.65 -4.58
N THR A 22 -6.14 4.80 -4.25
CA THR A 22 -6.77 6.13 -4.21
C THR A 22 -6.85 6.72 -2.80
N GLY A 23 -6.66 5.88 -1.78
CA GLY A 23 -6.76 6.30 -0.38
C GLY A 23 -8.21 6.61 0.02
N ARG A 24 -9.19 6.17 -0.78
CA ARG A 24 -10.62 6.39 -0.57
C ARG A 24 -11.38 5.09 -0.82
N PRO A 25 -12.53 4.88 -0.16
CA PRO A 25 -13.37 3.71 -0.41
C PRO A 25 -14.10 3.86 -1.74
N ILE A 26 -13.49 3.42 -2.84
CA ILE A 26 -14.07 3.50 -4.19
C ILE A 26 -15.07 2.36 -4.46
N ILE A 27 -14.90 1.22 -3.79
CA ILE A 27 -15.73 0.03 -3.98
C ILE A 27 -16.70 -0.12 -2.80
N ASN A 28 -17.99 -0.28 -3.11
CA ASN A 28 -19.06 -0.58 -2.15
C ASN A 28 -19.42 -2.07 -2.15
N MET A 29 -20.30 -2.48 -1.23
CA MET A 29 -20.72 -3.88 -1.09
C MET A 29 -21.37 -4.45 -2.36
N GLU A 30 -22.11 -3.63 -3.10
CA GLU A 30 -22.79 -4.02 -4.34
C GLU A 30 -21.78 -4.31 -5.45
N ASP A 31 -20.72 -3.51 -5.53
CA ASP A 31 -19.69 -3.60 -6.57
C ASP A 31 -18.92 -4.94 -6.52
N TYR A 32 -18.87 -5.60 -5.35
CA TYR A 32 -18.24 -6.92 -5.22
C TYR A 32 -18.91 -8.00 -6.06
N GLU A 33 -20.16 -7.82 -6.46
CA GLU A 33 -20.84 -8.75 -7.37
C GLU A 33 -20.31 -8.67 -8.81
N HIS A 34 -19.61 -7.59 -9.14
CA HIS A 34 -18.99 -7.35 -10.44
C HIS A 34 -17.53 -7.82 -10.49
N ILE A 35 -16.93 -8.17 -9.36
CA ILE A 35 -15.56 -8.70 -9.34
C ILE A 35 -15.51 -10.02 -10.12
N ASN A 36 -14.54 -10.12 -11.03
CA ASN A 36 -14.31 -11.33 -11.79
C ASN A 36 -13.95 -12.50 -10.85
N LYS A 37 -14.32 -13.72 -11.27
CA LYS A 37 -14.04 -14.91 -10.48
C LYS A 37 -12.53 -15.09 -10.35
N ASP A 38 -12.10 -15.47 -9.15
CA ASP A 38 -10.71 -15.73 -8.78
C ASP A 38 -9.76 -14.50 -8.91
N SER A 39 -10.32 -13.29 -9.04
CA SER A 39 -9.52 -12.06 -9.03
C SER A 39 -8.74 -11.87 -7.74
N ILE A 40 -7.60 -11.20 -7.84
CA ILE A 40 -6.75 -10.81 -6.72
C ILE A 40 -6.92 -9.31 -6.46
N LEU A 41 -7.27 -8.97 -5.22
CA LEU A 41 -7.37 -7.60 -4.74
C LEU A 41 -6.14 -7.26 -3.90
N ILE A 42 -5.45 -6.19 -4.29
CA ILE A 42 -4.24 -5.69 -3.65
C ILE A 42 -4.43 -4.20 -3.33
N SER A 43 -4.13 -3.81 -2.11
CA SER A 43 -4.15 -2.40 -1.70
C SER A 43 -2.73 -1.86 -1.63
N THR A 44 -2.50 -0.66 -2.15
CA THR A 44 -1.29 0.15 -1.95
C THR A 44 -1.64 1.51 -1.32
N SER A 45 -2.83 1.65 -0.72
CA SER A 45 -3.24 2.86 0.00
C SER A 45 -2.56 2.96 1.37
N SER A 46 -2.96 3.91 2.22
CA SER A 46 -2.42 4.05 3.59
C SER A 46 -3.10 3.14 4.63
N SER A 47 -4.24 2.53 4.29
CA SER A 47 -5.00 1.63 5.17
C SER A 47 -5.83 0.63 4.36
N ASP A 48 -6.70 -0.13 5.01
CA ASP A 48 -7.55 -1.16 4.41
C ASP A 48 -8.90 -0.64 3.86
N VAL A 49 -9.01 0.69 3.70
CA VAL A 49 -10.23 1.41 3.31
C VAL A 49 -10.63 1.24 1.86
N GLU A 50 -9.68 1.00 0.95
CA GLU A 50 -9.97 0.99 -0.49
C GLU A 50 -11.06 -0.03 -0.86
N PHE A 51 -10.94 -1.22 -0.27
CA PHE A 51 -11.88 -2.34 -0.45
C PHE A 51 -12.75 -2.57 0.79
N ARG A 52 -12.84 -1.57 1.70
CA ARG A 52 -13.55 -1.69 2.97
C ARG A 52 -13.33 -3.04 3.63
N SER A 53 -12.06 -3.40 3.75
CA SER A 53 -11.65 -4.80 3.80
C SER A 53 -12.13 -5.52 5.06
N TRP A 54 -12.45 -4.77 6.12
CA TRP A 54 -13.15 -5.28 7.31
C TRP A 54 -14.45 -6.01 6.97
N ASN A 55 -15.23 -5.54 5.99
CA ASN A 55 -16.45 -6.21 5.56
C ASN A 55 -16.14 -7.49 4.77
N LEU A 56 -15.10 -7.47 3.95
CA LEU A 56 -14.71 -8.62 3.14
C LEU A 56 -14.16 -9.75 4.01
N ARG A 57 -13.36 -9.42 5.04
CA ARG A 57 -12.78 -10.40 5.98
C ARG A 57 -13.85 -11.19 6.73
N ILE A 58 -15.00 -10.59 7.06
CA ILE A 58 -16.14 -11.29 7.70
C ILE A 58 -16.71 -12.41 6.80
N HIS A 59 -16.63 -12.23 5.48
CA HIS A 59 -17.06 -13.22 4.48
C HIS A 59 -15.91 -14.06 3.92
N GLY A 60 -14.71 -13.88 4.46
CA GLY A 60 -13.48 -14.51 3.99
C GLY A 60 -13.02 -15.63 4.89
N VAL A 61 -12.46 -16.66 4.29
CA VAL A 61 -11.66 -17.66 5.01
C VAL A 61 -10.20 -17.23 4.94
N SER A 62 -9.55 -17.06 6.09
CA SER A 62 -8.11 -16.86 6.15
C SER A 62 -7.40 -18.12 5.66
N LEU A 63 -6.47 -17.95 4.72
CA LEU A 63 -5.58 -18.99 4.24
C LEU A 63 -4.19 -18.92 4.93
N GLY A 64 -4.07 -18.07 5.96
CA GLY A 64 -2.82 -17.77 6.65
C GLY A 64 -1.90 -16.84 5.85
N ILE A 65 -0.67 -16.69 6.35
CA ILE A 65 0.39 -15.91 5.71
C ILE A 65 1.14 -16.81 4.71
N PRO A 66 1.11 -16.52 3.40
CA PRO A 66 1.89 -17.24 2.41
C PRO A 66 3.39 -17.18 2.74
N LYS A 67 4.08 -18.33 2.79
CA LYS A 67 5.52 -18.41 3.11
C LYS A 67 6.39 -17.48 2.26
N LEU A 68 6.06 -17.33 0.98
CA LEU A 68 6.77 -16.45 0.05
C LEU A 68 6.68 -14.96 0.42
N TRP A 69 5.67 -14.53 1.20
CA TRP A 69 5.57 -13.14 1.66
C TRP A 69 6.50 -12.84 2.84
N ASN A 70 7.04 -13.87 3.50
CA ASN A 70 8.00 -13.74 4.59
C ASN A 70 9.45 -13.71 4.10
N ILE A 71 9.68 -13.74 2.79
CA ILE A 71 11.00 -13.60 2.19
C ILE A 71 11.24 -12.10 1.96
N VAL A 72 12.12 -11.48 2.74
CA VAL A 72 12.70 -10.18 2.37
C VAL A 72 13.63 -10.43 1.19
N TYR A 73 13.43 -9.74 0.08
CA TYR A 73 14.54 -9.51 -0.83
C TYR A 73 15.37 -8.40 -0.20
N ASP A 74 16.53 -8.75 0.37
CA ASP A 74 17.54 -7.75 0.67
C ASP A 74 17.89 -7.06 -0.65
N ALA A 75 17.48 -5.79 -0.77
CA ALA A 75 17.72 -4.97 -1.95
C ALA A 75 19.22 -4.76 -2.22
N GLU A 76 20.08 -5.03 -1.24
CA GLU A 76 21.54 -4.90 -1.34
C GLU A 76 22.28 -6.25 -1.47
N ASN A 77 21.80 -7.38 -0.88
CA ASN A 77 22.57 -8.64 -0.85
C ASN A 77 21.90 -9.93 -1.33
N LEU A 78 20.65 -9.95 -1.82
CA LEU A 78 20.02 -11.16 -2.41
C LEU A 78 20.11 -12.46 -1.55
N ASN A 79 20.35 -12.37 -0.23
CA ASN A 79 20.41 -13.53 0.64
C ASN A 79 19.06 -13.72 1.35
N GLU A 80 18.55 -14.97 1.33
CA GLU A 80 17.22 -15.37 1.80
C GLU A 80 17.14 -15.52 3.34
N ASP A 81 17.70 -14.60 4.14
CA ASP A 81 18.09 -15.01 5.51
C ASP A 81 17.31 -14.42 6.69
N GLU A 82 16.30 -13.56 6.49
CA GLU A 82 15.49 -13.09 7.62
C GLU A 82 13.98 -13.23 7.44
N VAL A 83 13.39 -14.11 8.26
CA VAL A 83 11.95 -14.19 8.52
C VAL A 83 11.55 -12.89 9.23
N ILE A 84 10.86 -12.00 8.50
CA ILE A 84 10.42 -10.67 8.99
C ILE A 84 9.48 -10.76 10.18
N TRP A 85 8.74 -11.87 10.25
CA TRP A 85 7.61 -11.99 11.14
C TRP A 85 7.51 -13.42 11.66
N ASP A 86 7.94 -13.60 12.91
CA ASP A 86 7.70 -14.80 13.73
C ASP A 86 6.32 -14.76 14.41
N GLY A 87 5.57 -13.67 14.19
CA GLY A 87 4.37 -13.29 14.92
C GLY A 87 3.12 -14.13 14.64
N GLU A 88 2.25 -14.15 15.64
CA GLU A 88 0.94 -14.82 15.68
C GLU A 88 0.04 -14.43 14.50
N ASP A 89 -0.80 -15.34 14.00
CA ASP A 89 -1.78 -15.10 12.93
C ASP A 89 -2.50 -13.73 13.02
N HIS A 90 -2.01 -12.71 12.29
CA HIS A 90 -2.58 -11.36 12.33
C HIS A 90 -3.34 -11.02 11.04
N PRO A 91 -4.57 -10.48 11.14
CA PRO A 91 -5.43 -10.25 9.97
C PRO A 91 -4.82 -9.41 8.85
N CYS A 92 -3.87 -8.51 9.15
CA CYS A 92 -3.24 -7.65 8.16
C CYS A 92 -2.14 -8.31 7.33
N PHE A 93 -1.73 -9.53 7.64
CA PHE A 93 -0.72 -10.25 6.86
C PHE A 93 -1.27 -11.47 6.13
N ASN A 94 -2.56 -11.79 6.35
CA ASN A 94 -3.18 -12.97 5.79
C ASN A 94 -3.66 -12.80 4.36
N LEU A 95 -3.59 -13.89 3.61
CA LEU A 95 -4.36 -14.06 2.38
C LEU A 95 -5.77 -14.52 2.75
N TYR A 96 -6.79 -13.81 2.28
CA TYR A 96 -8.18 -14.25 2.44
C TYR A 96 -8.74 -14.74 1.12
N ARG A 97 -9.44 -15.87 1.16
CA ARG A 97 -10.37 -16.24 0.10
C ARG A 97 -11.76 -15.77 0.49
N VAL A 98 -12.25 -14.74 -0.20
CA VAL A 98 -13.57 -14.16 0.05
C VAL A 98 -14.59 -14.89 -0.81
N LYS A 99 -15.68 -15.35 -0.18
CA LYS A 99 -16.84 -15.88 -0.90
C LYS A 99 -17.97 -14.86 -0.84
N PHE A 100 -18.37 -14.33 -1.98
CA PHE A 100 -19.44 -13.36 -2.08
C PHE A 100 -20.48 -13.84 -3.10
N LYS A 101 -21.70 -14.12 -2.64
CA LYS A 101 -22.75 -14.79 -3.45
C LYS A 101 -22.19 -16.07 -4.12
N ASN A 102 -22.23 -16.14 -5.44
CA ASN A 102 -21.74 -17.27 -6.24
C ASN A 102 -20.32 -17.08 -6.77
N ARG A 103 -19.56 -16.13 -6.21
CA ARG A 103 -18.20 -15.78 -6.62
C ARG A 103 -17.22 -15.96 -5.48
N ASN A 104 -15.98 -16.18 -5.87
CA ASN A 104 -14.82 -16.23 -5.00
C ASN A 104 -13.73 -15.34 -5.59
N PHE A 105 -13.01 -14.64 -4.71
CA PHE A 105 -11.86 -13.82 -5.06
C PHE A 105 -10.90 -13.77 -3.87
N TYR A 106 -9.70 -13.24 -4.09
CA TYR A 106 -8.61 -13.23 -3.13
C TYR A 106 -8.33 -11.81 -2.66
N LEU A 107 -8.13 -11.64 -1.36
CA LEU A 107 -7.78 -10.37 -0.75
C LEU A 107 -6.41 -10.52 -0.07
N VAL A 108 -5.43 -9.82 -0.62
CA VAL A 108 -4.03 -9.86 -0.18
C VAL A 108 -3.83 -9.02 1.07
N LYS A 109 -3.05 -9.52 2.04
CA LYS A 109 -2.75 -8.86 3.33
C LYS A 109 -4.01 -8.35 4.05
N GLY A 110 -5.11 -9.09 3.96
CA GLY A 110 -6.40 -8.68 4.50
C GLY A 110 -6.87 -7.31 3.96
N GLY A 111 -6.34 -6.82 2.85
CA GLY A 111 -6.61 -5.52 2.26
C GLY A 111 -5.75 -4.36 2.79
N PHE A 112 -4.81 -4.63 3.70
CA PHE A 112 -3.82 -3.66 4.15
C PHE A 112 -2.77 -3.39 3.07
N PRO A 113 -1.99 -2.29 3.21
CA PRO A 113 -1.00 -1.89 2.21
C PRO A 113 0.01 -3.02 1.94
N VAL A 114 0.06 -3.50 0.70
CA VAL A 114 0.82 -4.69 0.33
C VAL A 114 2.32 -4.50 0.50
N ASN A 115 2.79 -3.25 0.34
CA ASN A 115 4.19 -2.85 0.45
C ASN A 115 4.66 -2.62 1.89
N PHE A 116 3.82 -2.87 2.90
CA PHE A 116 4.21 -2.83 4.31
C PHE A 116 4.39 -4.26 4.83
N ASN A 117 5.53 -4.53 5.46
CA ASN A 117 5.90 -5.86 5.97
C ASN A 117 5.91 -5.93 7.51
N GLY A 118 5.50 -4.86 8.20
CA GLY A 118 5.48 -4.79 9.66
C GLY A 118 6.79 -4.38 10.31
N GLN A 119 7.87 -4.18 9.55
CA GLN A 119 9.13 -3.65 10.08
C GLN A 119 9.01 -2.16 10.41
N ILE A 120 9.83 -1.71 11.37
CA ILE A 120 9.88 -0.30 11.79
C ILE A 120 10.41 0.60 10.65
N ASP A 121 11.41 0.13 9.90
CA ASP A 121 12.03 0.86 8.78
C ASP A 121 12.21 -0.07 7.57
N PRO A 122 11.14 -0.38 6.82
CA PRO A 122 11.18 -1.38 5.74
C PRO A 122 11.88 -0.89 4.47
N ILE A 123 12.24 0.40 4.40
CA ILE A 123 12.87 1.00 3.22
C ILE A 123 14.30 1.43 3.60
N PRO A 124 15.33 0.95 2.89
CA PRO A 124 16.71 1.38 3.11
C PRO A 124 16.84 2.90 3.20
N PRO A 125 17.53 3.44 4.22
CA PRO A 125 17.60 4.88 4.45
C PRO A 125 18.01 5.72 3.24
N HIS A 126 18.89 5.19 2.38
CA HIS A 126 19.39 5.87 1.20
C HIS A 126 18.31 6.09 0.12
N LEU A 127 17.28 5.24 0.05
CA LEU A 127 16.18 5.34 -0.92
C LEU A 127 15.13 6.40 -0.55
N ILE A 128 15.07 6.82 0.72
CA ILE A 128 14.05 7.75 1.23
C ILE A 128 14.63 9.04 1.81
N GLN A 129 15.91 9.35 1.53
CA GLN A 129 16.56 10.55 2.07
C GLN A 129 15.85 11.84 1.67
N LEU A 130 15.32 11.92 0.45
CA LEU A 130 14.53 13.08 0.01
C LEU A 130 13.33 13.30 0.95
N THR A 131 12.52 12.25 1.16
CA THR A 131 11.35 12.29 2.04
C THR A 131 11.75 12.64 3.48
N ARG A 132 12.80 12.01 4.02
CA ARG A 132 13.29 12.30 5.38
C ARG A 132 13.77 13.75 5.53
N THR A 133 14.45 14.28 4.52
CA THR A 133 14.92 15.69 4.50
C THR A 133 13.74 16.66 4.46
N LEU A 134 12.72 16.38 3.64
CA LEU A 134 11.49 17.19 3.59
C LEU A 134 10.74 17.17 4.93
N LEU A 135 10.63 16.00 5.58
CA LEU A 135 10.02 15.86 6.91
C LEU A 135 10.79 16.66 7.97
N PHE A 136 12.12 16.57 7.96
CA PHE A 136 12.98 17.34 8.88
C PHE A 136 12.84 18.85 8.68
N ALA A 137 12.83 19.32 7.42
CA ALA A 137 12.59 20.73 7.11
C ALA A 137 11.20 21.20 7.57
N GLY A 138 10.17 20.35 7.41
CA GLY A 138 8.83 20.60 7.95
C GLY A 138 8.81 20.73 9.46
N ALA A 139 9.52 19.86 10.19
CA ALA A 139 9.63 19.93 11.64
C ALA A 139 10.35 21.20 12.12
N LEU A 140 11.43 21.62 11.43
CA LEU A 140 12.11 22.89 11.71
C LEU A 140 11.22 24.10 11.44
N GLN A 141 10.45 24.08 10.35
CA GLN A 141 9.51 25.15 10.05
C GLN A 141 8.38 25.23 11.08
N ALA A 142 7.85 24.07 11.48
CA ALA A 142 6.78 23.99 12.48
C ALA A 142 7.24 24.46 13.87
N SER A 143 8.48 24.14 14.28
CA SER A 143 9.03 24.57 15.58
C SER A 143 9.22 26.09 15.70
N GLN A 144 9.25 26.79 14.56
CA GLN A 144 9.36 28.25 14.49
C GLN A 144 8.01 28.94 14.25
N SER A 145 6.93 28.17 14.07
CA SER A 145 5.60 28.71 13.83
C SER A 145 4.78 28.78 15.12
N PHE A 146 4.10 29.89 15.32
CA PHE A 146 3.15 30.09 16.43
C PHE A 146 1.69 30.01 15.99
N SER A 147 1.43 29.82 14.69
CA SER A 147 0.09 29.70 14.14
C SER A 147 -0.43 28.27 14.29
N THR A 148 -1.68 28.12 14.73
CA THR A 148 -2.38 26.84 14.70
C THR A 148 -2.87 26.53 13.28
N GLY A 149 -2.93 25.24 12.93
CA GLY A 149 -3.47 24.75 11.66
C GLY A 149 -2.44 24.05 10.78
N LEU A 150 -2.83 23.80 9.53
CA LEU A 150 -1.99 23.16 8.53
C LEU A 150 -1.10 24.21 7.86
N LEU A 151 0.22 24.02 7.98
CA LEU A 151 1.21 24.86 7.34
C LEU A 151 1.89 24.06 6.23
N ASN A 152 1.77 24.53 4.98
CA ASN A 152 2.52 23.95 3.88
C ASN A 152 4.02 24.20 4.07
N LEU A 153 4.84 23.20 3.73
CA LEU A 153 6.29 23.38 3.68
C LEU A 153 6.61 24.51 2.69
N ARG A 154 7.47 25.45 3.08
CA ARG A 154 7.81 26.59 2.22
C ARG A 154 8.42 26.11 0.90
N GLU A 155 8.09 26.81 -0.17
CA GLU A 155 8.52 26.45 -1.52
C GLU A 155 10.04 26.54 -1.72
N ASP A 156 10.70 27.49 -1.04
CA ASP A 156 12.16 27.63 -1.08
C ASP A 156 12.86 26.42 -0.45
N TYR A 157 12.36 25.90 0.68
CA TYR A 157 12.86 24.67 1.28
C TYR A 157 12.67 23.47 0.34
N GLN A 158 11.47 23.33 -0.26
CA GLN A 158 11.19 22.28 -1.23
C GLN A 158 12.17 22.32 -2.42
N ARG A 159 12.40 23.51 -3.01
CA ARG A 159 13.30 23.69 -4.16
C ARG A 159 14.75 23.39 -3.81
N ILE A 160 15.26 23.89 -2.68
CA ILE A 160 16.64 23.63 -2.24
C ILE A 160 16.86 22.12 -2.04
N ILE A 161 15.93 21.46 -1.35
CA ILE A 161 16.02 20.03 -1.08
C ILE A 161 15.90 19.24 -2.37
N ALA A 162 14.93 19.53 -3.24
CA ALA A 162 14.80 18.85 -4.52
C ALA A 162 16.08 18.96 -5.35
N ASN A 163 16.66 20.16 -5.43
CA ASN A 163 17.92 20.40 -6.17
C ASN A 163 19.11 19.62 -5.59
N LEU A 164 19.18 19.47 -4.27
CA LEU A 164 20.24 18.70 -3.61
C LEU A 164 20.20 17.23 -4.03
N PHE A 165 19.00 16.67 -4.22
CA PHE A 165 18.82 15.26 -4.58
C PHE A 165 18.75 15.00 -6.08
N SER A 166 18.37 15.98 -6.92
CA SER A 166 18.42 15.79 -8.38
C SER A 166 19.84 15.60 -8.91
N ASN A 167 20.85 16.18 -8.26
CA ASN A 167 22.26 15.97 -8.61
C ASN A 167 22.81 14.60 -8.17
N VAL A 168 22.02 13.78 -7.47
CA VAL A 168 22.40 12.46 -6.94
C VAL A 168 21.71 11.34 -7.72
N ILE A 169 20.70 11.66 -8.54
CA ILE A 169 19.91 10.67 -9.30
C ILE A 169 20.49 10.42 -10.71
N ASP A 170 21.41 11.27 -11.17
CA ASP A 170 22.06 11.18 -12.49
C ASP A 170 23.42 10.44 -12.49
N ASP A 171 23.86 9.91 -11.34
CA ASP A 171 25.06 9.06 -11.17
C ASP A 171 24.66 7.60 -10.87
#